data_AF-A0A524G1G3-F1
#
_entry.id   AF-A0A524G1G3-F1
#
_cell.length_a   1.000
_cell.length_b   1.000
_cell.length_c   1.000
_cell.angle_alpha   90.00
_cell.angle_beta   90.00
_cell.angle_gamma   90.00
#
_symmetry.space_group_name_H-M   'P 1'
#
loop_
_entity.id
_entity.type
_entity.pdbx_description
1 polymer ?
#
loop_
_entity_poly.entity_id
_entity_poly.type
_entity_poly.pdbx_seq_one_letter_code
_entity_poly.pdbx_strand_id
1 'polypeptide(L)'
;MEVNVDSRIMDFMIQDMRSSPEKDAMYTAAVELAEEIMEGIGRLERSGTVETATLYITQTGAQLNILTCSYDDVPLDRMFASSLRRSSYDADTGYIQTYVIPILASEESAPDESK
;
A
#
# COMPACT_ATOMS: atom_id res chain seq x y z
N MET A 1 4.68 10.78 -20.36
CA MET A 1 4.91 9.69 -19.39
C MET A 1 3.81 8.69 -19.59
N GLU A 2 4.13 7.52 -20.12
CA GLU A 2 3.20 6.41 -20.24
C GLU A 2 3.20 5.65 -18.92
N VAL A 3 2.07 5.67 -18.20
CA VAL A 3 1.88 4.87 -17.00
C VAL A 3 1.53 3.47 -17.47
N ASN A 4 2.44 2.52 -17.29
CA ASN A 4 2.19 1.12 -17.64
C ASN A 4 1.29 0.51 -16.55
N VAL A 5 -0.02 0.52 -16.78
CA VAL A 5 -1.02 -0.08 -15.89
C VAL A 5 -1.20 -1.54 -16.30
N ASP A 6 -0.42 -2.44 -15.71
CA ASP A 6 -0.61 -3.88 -15.87
C ASP A 6 -1.80 -4.30 -14.97
N SER A 7 -2.98 -4.47 -15.57
CA SER A 7 -4.27 -4.68 -14.88
C SER A 7 -4.61 -6.15 -14.62
N ARG A 8 -3.62 -7.05 -14.65
CA ARG A 8 -3.86 -8.50 -14.59
C ARG A 8 -2.96 -9.27 -13.64
N ILE A 9 -2.84 -8.79 -12.40
CA ILE A 9 -2.70 -9.69 -11.24
C ILE A 9 -3.70 -9.21 -10.17
N MET A 10 -4.32 -10.17 -9.51
CA MET A 10 -5.45 -10.02 -8.60
C MET A 10 -5.08 -9.10 -7.40
N ASP A 11 -6.11 -8.46 -6.82
CA ASP A 11 -6.15 -7.73 -5.53
C ASP A 11 -5.57 -6.31 -5.42
N PHE A 12 -4.69 -5.83 -6.31
CA PHE A 12 -4.23 -4.42 -6.28
C PHE A 12 -3.71 -3.91 -7.63
N MET A 13 -3.75 -2.58 -7.83
CA MET A 13 -3.17 -1.92 -9.00
C MET A 13 -1.67 -1.65 -8.79
N ILE A 14 -0.85 -1.78 -9.84
CA ILE A 14 0.58 -1.43 -9.80
C ILE A 14 0.81 -0.14 -10.57
N GLN A 15 1.51 0.81 -9.95
CA GLN A 15 1.99 2.05 -10.56
C GLN A 15 3.51 2.12 -10.43
N ASP A 16 4.21 1.76 -11.50
CA ASP A 16 5.65 1.95 -11.60
C ASP A 16 5.97 3.38 -12.07
N MET A 17 6.42 4.20 -11.13
CA MET A 17 6.76 5.61 -11.32
C MET A 17 8.26 5.82 -11.58
N ARG A 18 9.04 4.76 -11.75
CA ARG A 18 10.46 4.88 -12.09
C ARG A 18 10.62 5.46 -13.49
N SER A 19 11.77 6.10 -13.72
CA SER A 19 12.10 6.67 -15.03
C SER A 19 12.20 5.61 -16.13
N SER A 20 12.58 4.39 -15.75
CA SER A 20 12.63 3.20 -16.61
C SER A 20 11.94 2.05 -15.90
N PRO A 21 10.61 1.87 -16.10
CA PRO A 21 9.89 0.74 -15.53
C PRO A 21 10.43 -0.60 -16.04
N GLU A 22 10.86 -1.47 -15.14
CA GLU A 22 11.41 -2.78 -15.46
C GLU A 22 10.97 -3.83 -14.44
N LYS A 23 10.75 -5.07 -14.86
CA LYS A 23 10.45 -6.20 -13.96
C LYS A 23 11.76 -6.73 -13.34
N ASP A 24 12.45 -5.86 -12.60
CA ASP A 24 13.69 -6.15 -11.89
C ASP A 24 13.43 -6.74 -10.49
N ALA A 25 14.50 -7.00 -9.73
CA ALA A 25 14.39 -7.61 -8.40
C ALA A 25 13.55 -6.76 -7.42
N MET A 26 13.61 -5.43 -7.53
CA MET A 26 12.80 -4.53 -6.69
C MET A 26 11.32 -4.64 -7.06
N TYR A 27 10.99 -4.66 -8.36
CA TYR A 27 9.63 -4.86 -8.81
C TYR A 27 9.07 -6.19 -8.30
N THR A 28 9.80 -7.29 -8.52
CA THR A 28 9.35 -8.62 -8.10
C THR A 28 9.15 -8.68 -6.59
N ALA A 29 10.12 -8.22 -5.79
CA ALA A 29 10.00 -8.22 -4.34
C ALA A 29 8.85 -7.34 -3.84
N ALA A 30 8.63 -6.17 -4.44
CA ALA A 30 7.53 -5.28 -4.07
C ALA A 30 6.16 -5.91 -4.35
N VAL A 31 6.02 -6.62 -5.49
CA VAL A 31 4.80 -7.32 -5.85
C VAL A 31 4.55 -8.51 -4.93
N GLU A 32 5.55 -9.36 -4.69
CA GLU A 32 5.44 -10.53 -3.80
C GLU A 32 5.03 -10.11 -2.37
N LEU A 33 5.69 -9.08 -1.82
CA LEU A 33 5.34 -8.57 -0.48
C LEU A 33 3.94 -7.92 -0.46
N ALA A 34 3.53 -7.23 -1.52
CA ALA A 34 2.18 -6.68 -1.60
C ALA A 34 1.12 -7.79 -1.66
N GLU A 35 1.38 -8.87 -2.40
CA GLU A 35 0.52 -10.06 -2.42
C GLU A 35 0.41 -10.70 -1.03
N GLU A 36 1.52 -10.88 -0.31
CA GLU A 36 1.49 -11.42 1.06
C GLU A 36 0.68 -10.55 2.02
N ILE A 37 0.82 -9.23 1.94
CA ILE A 37 0.05 -8.28 2.76
C ILE A 37 -1.43 -8.39 2.43
N MET A 38 -1.79 -8.37 1.15
CA MET A 38 -3.18 -8.45 0.70
C MET A 38 -3.83 -9.78 1.05
N GLU A 39 -3.10 -10.89 0.96
CA GLU A 39 -3.58 -12.21 1.41
C GLU A 39 -3.77 -12.24 2.93
N GLY A 40 -2.85 -11.64 3.69
CA GLY A 40 -2.97 -11.49 5.14
C GLY A 40 -4.22 -10.70 5.54
N ILE A 41 -4.53 -9.63 4.81
CA ILE A 41 -5.73 -8.82 5.00
C ILE A 41 -7.00 -9.60 4.66
N GLY A 42 -7.02 -10.34 3.55
CA GLY A 42 -8.17 -11.16 3.15
C GLY A 42 -8.56 -12.24 4.16
N ARG A 43 -7.64 -12.61 5.06
CA ARG A 43 -7.88 -13.56 6.16
C ARG A 43 -8.39 -12.90 7.45
N LEU A 44 -8.45 -11.56 7.52
CA LEU A 44 -8.94 -10.85 8.70
C LEU A 44 -10.48 -10.90 8.75
N GLU A 45 -11.02 -11.45 9.84
CA GLU A 45 -12.46 -11.37 10.14
C GLU A 45 -12.83 -9.95 10.60
N ARG A 46 -12.94 -8.98 9.69
CA ARG A 46 -13.29 -7.59 10.03
C ARG A 46 -14.33 -6.96 9.11
N SER A 47 -14.99 -5.95 9.65
CA SER A 47 -16.10 -5.15 9.09
C SER A 47 -15.72 -4.24 7.93
N GLY A 48 -14.43 -4.12 7.61
CA GLY A 48 -13.91 -3.26 6.54
C GLY A 48 -13.74 -4.01 5.23
N THR A 49 -14.32 -3.49 4.15
CA THR A 49 -14.06 -3.96 2.78
C THR A 49 -12.91 -3.14 2.18
N VAL A 50 -11.91 -3.81 1.59
CA VAL A 50 -10.89 -3.11 0.80
C VAL A 50 -11.53 -2.68 -0.51
N GLU A 51 -11.61 -1.36 -0.73
CA GLU A 51 -12.17 -0.79 -1.95
C GLU A 51 -11.13 -0.76 -3.07
N THR A 52 -9.90 -0.37 -2.72
CA THR A 52 -8.82 -0.27 -3.68
C THR A 52 -7.48 -0.41 -2.97
N ALA A 53 -6.56 -1.13 -3.59
CA ALA A 53 -5.16 -1.14 -3.19
C ALA A 53 -4.29 -0.74 -4.39
N THR A 54 -3.24 0.04 -4.15
CA THR A 54 -2.31 0.51 -5.18
C THR A 54 -0.87 0.41 -4.69
N LEU A 55 -0.07 -0.43 -5.35
CA LEU A 55 1.36 -0.53 -5.16
C LEU A 55 2.05 0.52 -6.02
N TYR A 56 2.73 1.47 -5.38
CA TYR A 56 3.60 2.43 -6.04
C TYR A 56 5.04 1.96 -5.94
N ILE A 57 5.69 1.82 -7.08
CA ILE A 57 7.13 1.53 -7.18
C ILE A 57 7.81 2.82 -7.65
N THR A 58 8.77 3.29 -6.89
CA THR A 58 9.50 4.55 -7.12
C THR A 58 10.99 4.26 -7.26
N GLN A 59 11.78 5.28 -7.59
CA GLN A 59 13.25 5.11 -7.67
C GLN A 59 13.87 4.72 -6.33
N THR A 60 13.27 5.13 -5.22
CA THR A 60 13.84 4.96 -3.87
C THR A 60 13.23 3.78 -3.12
N GLY A 61 12.21 3.12 -3.66
CA GLY A 61 11.50 2.06 -2.96
C GLY A 61 10.06 1.86 -3.41
N ALA A 62 9.29 1.11 -2.63
CA ALA A 62 7.90 0.76 -2.90
C ALA A 62 6.98 0.99 -1.68
N GLN A 63 5.75 1.38 -1.96
CA GLN A 63 4.69 1.60 -0.97
C GLN A 63 3.35 1.02 -1.45
N LEU A 64 2.60 0.41 -0.54
CA LEU A 64 1.23 -0.04 -0.78
C LEU A 64 0.25 0.93 -0.13
N ASN A 65 -0.58 1.55 -0.96
CA ASN A 65 -1.68 2.38 -0.49
C ASN A 65 -2.95 1.54 -0.48
N ILE A 66 -3.64 1.49 0.66
CA ILE A 66 -4.89 0.74 0.80
C ILE A 66 -5.99 1.70 1.17
N LEU A 67 -7.07 1.69 0.39
CA LEU A 67 -8.32 2.37 0.66
C LEU A 67 -9.34 1.33 1.13
N THR A 68 -9.90 1.56 2.31
CA THR A 68 -10.90 0.67 2.90
C THR A 68 -12.16 1.44 3.24
N CYS A 69 -13.28 0.75 3.12
CA CYS A 69 -14.61 1.19 3.51
C CYS A 69 -15.03 0.36 4.73
N SER A 70 -15.12 0.98 5.91
CA SER A 70 -15.52 0.32 7.16
C SER A 70 -16.76 0.97 7.76
N TYR A 71 -17.65 0.18 8.36
CA TYR A 71 -18.79 0.72 9.11
C TYR A 71 -18.41 1.20 10.53
N ASP A 72 -17.18 0.93 10.96
CA ASP A 72 -16.61 1.39 12.21
C ASP A 72 -15.28 2.14 11.97
N ASP A 73 -14.94 3.06 12.88
CA ASP A 73 -13.64 3.77 12.82
C ASP A 73 -12.51 2.94 13.44
N VAL A 74 -12.57 1.62 13.27
CA VAL A 74 -11.53 0.72 13.77
C VAL A 74 -10.54 0.48 12.65
N PRO A 75 -9.22 0.57 12.90
CA PRO A 75 -8.24 0.24 11.90
C PRO A 75 -8.38 -1.20 11.41
N LEU A 76 -8.12 -1.40 10.11
CA LEU A 76 -8.19 -2.69 9.45
C LEU A 76 -7.30 -3.74 10.16
N ASP A 77 -6.12 -3.34 10.65
CA ASP A 77 -5.43 -4.07 11.70
C ASP A 77 -4.73 -3.11 12.66
N ARG A 78 -4.52 -3.53 13.91
CA ARG A 78 -3.75 -2.74 14.89
C ARG A 78 -2.30 -2.55 14.42
N MET A 79 -1.74 -3.53 13.71
CA MET A 79 -0.40 -3.41 13.10
C MET A 79 -0.36 -2.27 12.08
N PHE A 80 -1.45 -2.03 11.36
CA PHE A 80 -1.57 -0.95 10.38
C PHE A 80 -2.07 0.39 10.97
N ALA A 81 -2.36 0.46 12.26
CA ALA A 81 -2.81 1.72 12.87
C ALA A 81 -1.76 2.84 12.72
N SER A 82 -0.47 2.49 12.71
CA SER A 82 0.63 3.44 12.51
C SER A 82 0.79 3.90 11.06
N SER A 83 0.28 3.13 10.08
CA SER A 83 0.30 3.47 8.66
C SER A 83 -0.97 4.18 8.18
N LEU A 84 -1.96 4.36 9.05
CA LEU A 84 -3.18 5.12 8.75
C LEU A 84 -2.84 6.60 8.54
N ARG A 85 -3.02 7.09 7.30
CA ARG A 85 -2.77 8.48 6.93
C ARG A 85 -4.00 9.35 7.02
N ARG A 86 -5.17 8.80 6.72
CA ARG A 86 -6.43 9.52 6.69
C ARG A 86 -7.56 8.58 7.08
N SER A 87 -8.47 9.04 7.94
CA SER A 87 -9.79 8.45 8.16
C SER A 87 -10.82 9.55 7.96
N SER A 88 -11.87 9.28 7.21
CA SER A 88 -12.98 10.21 7.02
C SER A 88 -14.30 9.46 6.93
N TYR A 89 -15.34 10.02 7.53
CA TYR A 89 -16.67 9.44 7.48
C TYR A 89 -17.45 9.94 6.27
N ASP A 90 -18.09 9.01 5.57
CA ASP A 90 -19.05 9.21 4.50
C ASP A 90 -20.37 8.52 4.88
N ALA A 91 -21.51 9.17 4.62
CA ALA A 91 -22.80 8.68 5.10
C ALA A 91 -23.30 7.44 4.35
N ASP A 92 -22.84 7.24 3.11
CA ASP A 92 -23.28 6.14 2.25
C ASP A 92 -22.37 4.92 2.39
N THR A 93 -21.08 5.13 2.69
CA THR A 93 -20.05 4.08 2.73
C THR A 93 -19.45 3.85 4.12
N GLY A 94 -19.65 4.75 5.07
CA GLY A 94 -19.03 4.67 6.41
C GLY A 94 -17.64 5.32 6.46
N TYR A 95 -16.75 4.82 7.30
CA TYR A 95 -15.38 5.29 7.40
C TYR A 95 -14.54 4.83 6.20
N ILE A 96 -14.10 5.82 5.44
CA ILE A 96 -13.10 5.67 4.40
C ILE A 96 -11.73 5.91 5.04
N GLN A 97 -10.90 4.87 5.06
CA GLN A 97 -9.57 4.91 5.65
C GLN A 97 -8.49 4.67 4.57
N THR A 98 -7.43 5.47 4.62
CA THR A 98 -6.30 5.40 3.70
C THR A 98 -5.04 5.04 4.48
N TYR A 99 -4.48 3.88 4.17
CA TYR A 99 -3.24 3.36 4.74
C TYR A 99 -2.09 3.50 3.74
N VAL A 100 -0.88 3.76 4.23
CA VAL A 100 0.36 3.74 3.43
C VAL A 100 1.36 2.81 4.10
N ILE A 101 1.54 1.62 3.53
CA ILE A 101 2.43 0.58 4.05
C ILE A 101 3.73 0.62 3.23
N PRO A 102 4.86 1.03 3.82
CA PRO A 102 6.14 0.95 3.13
C PRO A 102 6.54 -0.53 2.99
N ILE A 103 6.86 -0.95 1.77
CA ILE A 103 7.27 -2.34 1.49
C ILE A 103 8.79 -2.43 1.37
N LEU A 104 9.38 -1.47 0.66
CA LEU A 104 10.82 -1.38 0.46
C LEU A 104 11.16 0.10 0.56
N ALA A 105 11.91 0.51 1.58
CA ALA A 105 12.59 1.78 1.57
C ALA A 105 14.06 1.47 1.30
N SER A 106 14.68 2.12 0.31
CA SER A 106 16.12 2.24 0.35
C SER A 106 16.43 2.94 1.67
N GLU A 107 17.25 2.33 2.52
CA GLU A 107 17.77 2.98 3.71
C GLU A 107 18.53 4.24 3.27
N GLU A 108 17.84 5.36 3.16
CA GLU A 108 18.50 6.65 3.03
C GLU A 108 19.02 6.98 4.42
N SER A 109 20.28 6.58 4.62
CA SER A 109 21.24 7.02 5.63
C SER A 109 20.62 7.78 6.80
N ALA A 110 20.61 7.13 7.97
CA ALA A 110 20.49 7.84 9.24
C ALA A 110 21.35 9.12 9.19
N PRO A 111 20.83 10.29 9.62
CA PRO A 111 21.64 11.50 9.61
C PRO A 111 22.91 11.20 10.41
N ASP A 112 24.04 11.38 9.76
CA ASP A 112 25.36 11.37 10.38
C ASP A 112 25.31 12.37 11.54
N GLU A 113 25.16 11.87 12.77
CA GLU A 113 25.48 12.64 13.97
C GLU A 113 26.99 12.82 13.97
N SER A 114 27.45 13.74 13.12
CA SER A 114 28.78 14.31 13.20
C SER A 114 28.97 14.86 14.61
N LYS A 115 29.91 14.27 15.35
CA LYS A 115 30.34 14.72 16.67
C LYS A 115 31.78 15.20 16.61
#